data_AF-A0A848UY63-F1
#
_entry.id   AF-A0A848UY63-F1
#
_cell.length_a   1.000
_cell.length_b   1.000
_cell.length_c   1.000
_cell.angle_alpha   90.00
_cell.angle_beta   90.00
_cell.angle_gamma   90.00
#
_symmetry.space_group_name_H-M   'P 1'
#
loop_
_entity.id
_entity.type
_entity.pdbx_description
1 polymer ?
#
loop_
_entity_poly.entity_id
_entity_poly.type
_entity_poly.pdbx_seq_one_letter_code
_entity_poly.pdbx_strand_id
1 'polypeptide(L)'
;VTTVQEFIGQGSRQSPLNIYTDSPGLEASLVKSSGAVDLDYLILKDVHASGGAIFNATNCLDEGNNMGWNITAIEIWDFYWVSNGGDWEDLDHWSNVSGGAPYYADVPSQFDNVFFDAASFTLNDQQVTCNDPVSMRDLNCTGVEFNPTFQAGYGDKLSIYGNVNFTEGMQKAINNIDFLGTGDYTVYLGENGSVSYPSFWGGGSWTLESDVTCATFKLLDGTVDLNDHDVHCTFNFEEGNFNASTYFLGTGEIHCNNFTIQSDDATVNSEQAQIFVSNNFSGNEFAYHTLTLEGEGTILGSTTFEFLEFAPGVLAQIEAGTTQTVNQAIMAAGTPDQPINISSDVEGEAGLLSQASGTVEGSYLVLKDSHAIGGATFNAAQSIDNGNNLGWNITEIAPQNFYWVGGTGDWSDAGNHWASTSGGSSFYSFPPGVLDNVFFDENSFSAAGQTVTIDADAVNFHDMDWSMATNNPHLEGFGKAMNVYGSLEFSSSMSSNVSDFNFLSGESEIFDPGYVDSPGLNSHLNFSGGGSWTLQSGLTV
;
A
#
# COMPACT_ATOMS: atom_id res chain seq x y z
N VAL A 1 -30.87 -35.50 2.77
CA VAL A 1 -31.41 -36.63 1.98
C VAL A 1 -32.50 -36.12 1.06
N THR A 2 -32.28 -36.21 -0.25
CA THR A 2 -33.24 -35.81 -1.28
C THR A 2 -33.73 -37.06 -2.02
N THR A 3 -35.01 -37.38 -1.87
CA THR A 3 -35.64 -38.51 -2.58
C THR A 3 -36.36 -37.98 -3.81
N VAL A 4 -36.01 -38.51 -4.98
CA VAL A 4 -36.54 -38.04 -6.26
C VAL A 4 -37.22 -39.17 -7.04
N GLN A 5 -38.31 -38.83 -7.74
CA GLN A 5 -38.92 -39.76 -8.70
C GLN A 5 -38.10 -39.82 -9.98
N GLU A 6 -37.52 -38.70 -10.40
CA GLU A 6 -36.69 -38.55 -11.58
C GLU A 6 -35.59 -37.53 -11.31
N PHE A 7 -34.39 -37.79 -11.83
CA PHE A 7 -33.27 -36.87 -11.79
C PHE A 7 -32.77 -36.71 -13.22
N ILE A 8 -32.89 -35.51 -13.78
CA ILE A 8 -32.52 -35.20 -15.16
C ILE A 8 -31.56 -34.01 -15.13
N GLY A 9 -30.40 -34.17 -15.75
CA GLY A 9 -29.41 -33.13 -15.94
C GLY A 9 -28.49 -33.50 -17.10
N GLN A 10 -27.94 -32.50 -17.77
CA GLN A 10 -26.97 -32.66 -18.85
C GLN A 10 -26.01 -31.48 -18.77
N GLY A 11 -24.73 -31.75 -18.58
CA GLY A 11 -23.67 -30.76 -18.75
C GLY A 11 -23.10 -30.79 -20.17
N SER A 12 -22.14 -29.92 -20.43
CA SER A 12 -21.24 -29.99 -21.57
C SER A 12 -19.80 -29.79 -21.12
N ARG A 13 -18.82 -30.05 -21.99
CA ARG A 13 -17.41 -29.79 -21.70
C ARG A 13 -17.13 -28.33 -21.30
N GLN A 14 -17.85 -27.40 -21.94
CA GLN A 14 -17.73 -25.95 -21.72
C GLN A 14 -18.59 -25.45 -20.54
N SER A 15 -19.58 -26.24 -20.11
CA SER A 15 -20.50 -25.86 -19.03
C SER A 15 -20.96 -27.13 -18.31
N PRO A 16 -20.10 -27.73 -17.47
CA PRO A 16 -20.43 -28.97 -16.77
C PRO A 16 -21.50 -28.73 -15.71
N LEU A 17 -22.18 -29.81 -15.33
CA LEU A 17 -23.13 -29.83 -14.24
C LEU A 17 -22.39 -30.05 -12.91
N ASN A 18 -22.31 -29.01 -12.09
CA ASN A 18 -21.69 -29.10 -10.77
C ASN A 18 -22.74 -29.60 -9.75
N ILE A 19 -22.43 -30.69 -9.04
CA ILE A 19 -23.26 -31.20 -7.94
C ILE A 19 -22.35 -31.42 -6.73
N TYR A 20 -22.55 -30.57 -5.73
CA TYR A 20 -21.77 -30.56 -4.50
C TYR A 20 -22.63 -30.13 -3.32
N THR A 21 -22.11 -30.32 -2.11
CA THR A 21 -22.76 -29.87 -0.88
C THR A 21 -22.33 -28.44 -0.52
N ASP A 22 -23.18 -27.72 0.20
CA ASP A 22 -22.85 -26.40 0.74
C ASP A 22 -21.92 -26.46 1.96
N SER A 23 -21.58 -27.67 2.40
CA SER A 23 -20.79 -27.94 3.60
C SER A 23 -19.68 -28.93 3.25
N PRO A 24 -18.49 -28.45 2.85
CA PRO A 24 -17.39 -29.29 2.39
C PRO A 24 -17.08 -30.45 3.36
N GLY A 25 -16.93 -31.66 2.82
CA GLY A 25 -16.64 -32.86 3.59
C GLY A 25 -17.85 -33.51 4.27
N LEU A 26 -19.04 -32.90 4.21
CA LEU A 26 -20.30 -33.53 4.62
C LEU A 26 -21.08 -34.01 3.40
N GLU A 27 -21.55 -35.26 3.43
CA GLU A 27 -22.24 -35.83 2.29
C GLU A 27 -23.72 -35.41 2.16
N ALA A 28 -24.17 -35.21 0.92
CA ALA A 28 -25.58 -35.16 0.58
C ALA A 28 -26.02 -36.51 -0.02
N SER A 29 -27.12 -37.06 0.48
CA SER A 29 -27.68 -38.31 -0.07
C SER A 29 -28.76 -38.05 -1.12
N LEU A 30 -28.56 -38.55 -2.33
CA LEU A 30 -29.55 -38.69 -3.39
C LEU A 30 -30.13 -40.11 -3.40
N VAL A 31 -31.46 -40.23 -3.39
CA VAL A 31 -32.14 -41.53 -3.31
C VAL A 31 -33.14 -41.70 -4.45
N LYS A 32 -32.98 -42.77 -5.25
CA LYS A 32 -33.94 -43.17 -6.30
C LYS A 32 -34.21 -44.67 -6.23
N SER A 33 -35.50 -45.02 -6.17
CA SER A 33 -35.98 -46.37 -5.82
C SER A 33 -35.74 -47.46 -6.88
N SER A 34 -35.67 -47.09 -8.15
CA SER A 34 -35.46 -48.01 -9.29
C SER A 34 -35.10 -47.25 -10.58
N GLY A 35 -34.62 -47.97 -11.59
CA GLY A 35 -34.25 -47.44 -12.90
C GLY A 35 -32.77 -47.03 -12.96
N ALA A 36 -32.46 -46.05 -13.81
CA ALA A 36 -31.14 -45.46 -13.94
C ALA A 36 -31.21 -43.92 -13.85
N VAL A 37 -30.10 -43.30 -13.46
CA VAL A 37 -29.81 -41.87 -13.55
C VAL A 37 -28.54 -41.76 -14.38
N ASP A 38 -28.66 -41.28 -15.60
CA ASP A 38 -27.54 -41.15 -16.53
C ASP A 38 -27.27 -39.67 -16.77
N LEU A 39 -26.13 -39.19 -16.28
CA LEU A 39 -25.69 -37.81 -16.41
C LEU A 39 -24.36 -37.78 -17.15
N ASP A 40 -24.12 -36.70 -17.89
CA ASP A 40 -22.90 -36.47 -18.65
C ASP A 40 -22.32 -35.09 -18.32
N TYR A 41 -20.99 -34.97 -18.36
CA TYR A 41 -20.20 -33.78 -18.01
C TYR A 41 -20.52 -33.20 -16.63
N LEU A 42 -19.98 -33.83 -15.60
CA LEU A 42 -20.23 -33.46 -14.21
C LEU A 42 -18.96 -33.05 -13.47
N ILE A 43 -19.12 -32.17 -12.50
CA ILE A 43 -18.18 -32.03 -11.38
C ILE A 43 -18.94 -32.49 -10.13
N LEU A 44 -18.45 -33.56 -9.50
CA LEU A 44 -19.09 -34.19 -8.35
C LEU A 44 -18.19 -34.06 -7.11
N LYS A 45 -18.77 -33.60 -5.99
CA LYS A 45 -18.10 -33.58 -4.69
C LYS A 45 -19.08 -33.84 -3.56
N ASP A 46 -18.75 -34.70 -2.61
CA ASP A 46 -19.57 -34.94 -1.40
C ASP A 46 -21.01 -35.44 -1.69
N VAL A 47 -21.26 -36.18 -2.80
CA VAL A 47 -22.60 -36.67 -3.17
C VAL A 47 -22.70 -38.19 -3.12
N HIS A 48 -23.54 -38.70 -2.22
CA HIS A 48 -23.83 -40.13 -2.07
C HIS A 48 -25.14 -40.51 -2.75
N ALA A 49 -25.10 -41.45 -3.68
CA ALA A 49 -26.26 -41.98 -4.38
C ALA A 49 -26.71 -43.34 -3.81
N SER A 50 -28.02 -43.56 -3.70
CA SER A 50 -28.62 -44.80 -3.17
C SER A 50 -30.05 -45.04 -3.65
N GLY A 51 -30.71 -46.11 -3.18
CA GLY A 51 -32.14 -46.35 -3.39
C GLY A 51 -32.50 -47.49 -4.34
N GLY A 52 -31.55 -48.16 -4.99
CA GLY A 52 -31.82 -49.30 -5.87
C GLY A 52 -31.90 -48.96 -7.37
N ALA A 53 -31.89 -47.68 -7.73
CA ALA A 53 -31.50 -47.24 -9.07
C ALA A 53 -29.98 -47.31 -9.27
N ILE A 54 -29.54 -47.36 -10.53
CA ILE A 54 -28.13 -47.22 -10.93
C ILE A 54 -27.85 -45.74 -11.23
N PHE A 55 -26.76 -45.20 -10.70
CA PHE A 55 -26.34 -43.82 -10.98
C PHE A 55 -25.06 -43.85 -11.81
N ASN A 56 -25.09 -43.30 -13.01
CA ASN A 56 -23.97 -43.23 -13.93
C ASN A 56 -23.61 -41.76 -14.17
N ALA A 57 -22.34 -41.42 -13.95
CA ALA A 57 -21.79 -40.11 -14.25
C ALA A 57 -20.69 -40.29 -15.31
N THR A 58 -20.98 -39.88 -16.55
CA THR A 58 -20.04 -39.96 -17.67
C THR A 58 -19.34 -38.61 -17.86
N ASN A 59 -18.10 -38.62 -18.35
CA ASN A 59 -17.26 -37.43 -18.47
C ASN A 59 -17.23 -36.60 -17.17
N CYS A 60 -16.99 -37.27 -16.04
CA CYS A 60 -17.09 -36.68 -14.73
C CYS A 60 -15.71 -36.33 -14.15
N LEU A 61 -15.57 -35.14 -13.57
CA LEU A 61 -14.52 -34.81 -12.61
C LEU A 61 -15.02 -35.20 -11.22
N ASP A 62 -14.33 -36.15 -10.58
CA ASP A 62 -14.63 -36.60 -9.21
C ASP A 62 -13.71 -35.86 -8.24
N GLU A 63 -14.24 -34.85 -7.55
CA GLU A 63 -13.52 -34.07 -6.53
C GLU A 63 -13.58 -34.70 -5.13
N GLY A 64 -14.09 -35.94 -5.03
CA GLY A 64 -14.02 -36.75 -3.83
C GLY A 64 -15.32 -36.89 -3.03
N ASN A 65 -15.31 -37.85 -2.10
CA ASN A 65 -16.43 -38.24 -1.22
C ASN A 65 -17.75 -38.55 -1.96
N ASN A 66 -17.65 -39.14 -3.15
CA ASN A 66 -18.81 -39.61 -3.91
C ASN A 66 -18.99 -41.13 -3.73
N MET A 67 -20.16 -41.56 -3.26
CA MET A 67 -20.49 -42.98 -3.07
C MET A 67 -21.70 -43.39 -3.90
N GLY A 68 -21.76 -44.64 -4.37
CA GLY A 68 -22.93 -45.17 -5.07
C GLY A 68 -23.10 -44.73 -6.53
N TRP A 69 -22.09 -44.05 -7.10
CA TRP A 69 -22.01 -43.65 -8.50
C TRP A 69 -21.10 -44.59 -9.29
N ASN A 70 -21.46 -44.88 -10.53
CA ASN A 70 -20.58 -45.41 -11.56
C ASN A 70 -19.96 -44.22 -12.31
N ILE A 71 -18.75 -43.85 -11.93
CA ILE A 71 -18.06 -42.69 -12.48
C ILE A 71 -17.17 -43.13 -13.65
N THR A 72 -17.36 -42.50 -14.80
CA THR A 72 -16.42 -42.53 -15.92
C THR A 72 -15.75 -41.16 -15.97
N ALA A 73 -14.44 -41.14 -15.72
CA ALA A 73 -13.68 -39.90 -15.67
C ALA A 73 -13.73 -39.14 -17.00
N ILE A 74 -13.75 -37.81 -16.92
CA ILE A 74 -13.55 -36.96 -18.10
C ILE A 74 -12.16 -37.17 -18.69
N GLU A 75 -12.09 -37.32 -20.01
CA GLU A 75 -10.81 -37.31 -20.72
C GLU A 75 -10.28 -35.88 -20.75
N ILE A 76 -9.01 -35.72 -20.35
CA ILE A 76 -8.26 -34.47 -20.45
C ILE A 76 -7.66 -34.38 -21.84
N TRP A 77 -7.84 -33.25 -22.52
CA TRP A 77 -7.20 -32.99 -23.80
C TRP A 77 -6.05 -31.99 -23.65
N ASP A 78 -5.09 -32.12 -24.57
CA ASP A 78 -3.95 -31.22 -24.68
C ASP A 78 -4.12 -30.33 -25.91
N PHE A 79 -4.30 -29.04 -25.68
CA PHE A 79 -4.47 -28.02 -26.71
C PHE A 79 -3.15 -27.29 -26.94
N TYR A 80 -2.61 -27.41 -28.14
CA TYR A 80 -1.41 -26.71 -28.57
C TYR A 80 -1.81 -25.54 -29.46
N TRP A 81 -1.40 -24.32 -29.07
CA TRP A 81 -1.57 -23.14 -29.90
C TRP A 81 -0.65 -23.21 -31.12
N VAL A 82 -1.18 -22.94 -32.31
CA VAL A 82 -0.45 -22.95 -33.59
C VAL A 82 -0.76 -21.73 -34.43
N SER A 83 -0.03 -21.53 -35.53
CA SER A 83 -0.32 -20.53 -36.57
C SER A 83 -0.12 -19.06 -36.19
N ASN A 84 0.82 -18.73 -35.28
CA ASN A 84 1.16 -17.35 -34.85
C ASN A 84 0.03 -16.66 -34.07
N GLY A 85 -0.07 -15.32 -34.13
CA GLY A 85 -1.09 -14.58 -33.38
C GLY A 85 -2.50 -14.73 -33.94
N GLY A 86 -3.50 -14.50 -33.10
CA GLY A 86 -4.92 -14.67 -33.42
C GLY A 86 -5.82 -14.57 -32.20
N ASP A 87 -7.11 -14.78 -32.44
CA ASP A 87 -8.13 -14.81 -31.39
C ASP A 87 -8.21 -16.20 -30.75
N TRP A 88 -8.27 -16.27 -29.43
CA TRP A 88 -8.35 -17.52 -28.67
C TRP A 88 -9.50 -18.41 -29.13
N GLU A 89 -10.59 -17.77 -29.53
CA GLU A 89 -11.84 -18.41 -29.94
C GLU A 89 -11.78 -19.00 -31.36
N ASP A 90 -10.74 -18.68 -32.14
CA ASP A 90 -10.56 -19.22 -33.49
C ASP A 90 -9.95 -20.63 -33.45
N LEU A 91 -10.77 -21.61 -33.83
CA LEU A 91 -10.45 -23.03 -33.81
C LEU A 91 -9.29 -23.41 -34.75
N ASP A 92 -8.95 -22.57 -35.73
CA ASP A 92 -7.80 -22.78 -36.61
C ASP A 92 -6.44 -22.60 -35.88
N HIS A 93 -6.45 -22.18 -34.60
CA HIS A 93 -5.27 -22.09 -33.76
C HIS A 93 -5.06 -23.29 -32.82
N TRP A 94 -5.95 -24.28 -32.79
CA TRP A 94 -5.89 -25.38 -31.81
C TRP A 94 -5.56 -26.74 -32.42
N SER A 95 -4.38 -27.27 -32.08
CA SER A 95 -3.93 -28.61 -32.47
C SER A 95 -3.86 -29.56 -31.26
N ASN A 96 -3.94 -30.88 -31.51
CA ASN A 96 -3.74 -31.91 -30.49
C ASN A 96 -2.27 -32.36 -30.35
N VAL A 97 -1.36 -31.75 -31.12
CA VAL A 97 0.08 -31.96 -31.04
C VAL A 97 0.81 -30.65 -31.35
N SER A 98 1.97 -30.46 -30.73
CA SER A 98 2.86 -29.30 -30.99
C SER A 98 3.14 -29.11 -32.49
N GLY A 99 2.88 -27.89 -33.00
CA GLY A 99 3.07 -27.51 -34.41
C GLY A 99 2.18 -28.26 -35.41
N GLY A 100 1.14 -28.96 -34.96
CA GLY A 100 0.24 -29.74 -35.79
C GLY A 100 -0.75 -28.91 -36.59
N ALA A 101 -1.59 -29.60 -37.37
CA ALA A 101 -2.74 -28.98 -38.03
C ALA A 101 -3.89 -28.77 -37.02
N PRO A 102 -4.83 -27.83 -37.31
CA PRO A 102 -6.03 -27.67 -36.50
C PRO A 102 -6.78 -28.99 -36.34
N TYR A 103 -7.21 -29.29 -35.11
CA TYR A 103 -7.80 -30.58 -34.76
C TYR A 103 -9.12 -30.46 -34.01
N TYR A 104 -9.24 -29.52 -33.07
CA TYR A 104 -10.38 -29.44 -32.17
C TYR A 104 -11.57 -28.69 -32.80
N ALA A 105 -12.77 -29.05 -32.36
CA ALA A 105 -14.03 -28.41 -32.75
C ALA A 105 -14.59 -27.46 -31.68
N ASP A 106 -13.91 -27.38 -30.54
CA ASP A 106 -14.24 -26.59 -29.37
C ASP A 106 -12.94 -25.94 -28.85
N VAL A 107 -13.05 -24.84 -28.13
CA VAL A 107 -11.93 -24.21 -27.40
C VAL A 107 -11.58 -25.00 -26.13
N PRO A 108 -10.41 -24.81 -25.52
CA PRO A 108 -10.09 -25.41 -24.23
C PRO A 108 -11.14 -25.07 -23.16
N SER A 109 -11.43 -26.02 -22.27
CA SER A 109 -12.24 -25.80 -21.07
C SER A 109 -11.46 -26.06 -19.78
N GLN A 110 -12.09 -25.90 -18.62
CA GLN A 110 -11.49 -26.17 -17.30
C GLN A 110 -10.90 -27.58 -17.11
N PHE A 111 -11.20 -28.51 -18.01
CA PHE A 111 -10.67 -29.87 -17.98
C PHE A 111 -9.39 -30.06 -18.81
N ASP A 112 -9.03 -29.06 -19.62
CA ASP A 112 -8.04 -29.16 -20.69
C ASP A 112 -6.74 -28.46 -20.37
N ASN A 113 -5.64 -29.04 -20.84
CA ASN A 113 -4.33 -28.42 -20.76
C ASN A 113 -4.09 -27.54 -21.98
N VAL A 114 -3.48 -26.39 -21.76
CA VAL A 114 -3.08 -25.49 -22.83
C VAL A 114 -1.57 -25.36 -22.87
N PHE A 115 -1.03 -25.48 -24.08
CA PHE A 115 0.38 -25.39 -24.36
C PHE A 115 0.66 -24.29 -25.39
N PHE A 116 1.57 -23.39 -25.01
CA PHE A 116 2.33 -22.57 -25.93
C PHE A 116 3.78 -23.06 -25.88
N ASP A 117 4.37 -23.31 -27.03
CA ASP A 117 5.74 -23.83 -27.12
C ASP A 117 6.50 -23.22 -28.30
N ALA A 118 7.71 -23.73 -28.58
CA ALA A 118 8.57 -23.25 -29.65
C ALA A 118 7.93 -23.35 -31.06
N ALA A 119 6.90 -24.18 -31.25
CA ALA A 119 6.20 -24.33 -32.52
C ALA A 119 4.96 -23.43 -32.63
N SER A 120 4.55 -22.75 -31.55
CA SER A 120 3.37 -21.88 -31.54
C SER A 120 3.55 -20.62 -32.40
N PHE A 121 4.77 -20.07 -32.45
CA PHE A 121 5.08 -18.83 -33.15
C PHE A 121 6.29 -18.97 -34.06
N THR A 122 6.25 -18.25 -35.18
CA THR A 122 7.31 -18.18 -36.21
C THR A 122 7.69 -16.74 -36.57
N LEU A 123 6.95 -15.77 -36.02
CA LEU A 123 7.12 -14.33 -36.22
C LEU A 123 7.22 -13.65 -34.86
N ASN A 124 8.01 -12.57 -34.77
CA ASN A 124 8.14 -11.79 -33.55
C ASN A 124 6.85 -11.03 -33.21
N ASP A 125 6.67 -10.78 -31.91
CA ASP A 125 5.72 -9.83 -31.35
C ASP A 125 4.27 -10.09 -31.79
N GLN A 126 3.95 -11.37 -31.97
CA GLN A 126 2.58 -11.81 -32.26
C GLN A 126 1.72 -11.68 -31.02
N GLN A 127 0.40 -11.61 -31.21
CA GLN A 127 -0.53 -11.44 -30.11
C GLN A 127 -1.60 -12.53 -30.14
N VAL A 128 -1.86 -13.11 -28.98
CA VAL A 128 -3.00 -14.00 -28.72
C VAL A 128 -3.98 -13.22 -27.87
N THR A 129 -5.22 -13.10 -28.34
CA THR A 129 -6.25 -12.27 -27.69
C THR A 129 -7.39 -13.16 -27.22
N CYS A 130 -7.72 -13.11 -25.93
CA CYS A 130 -8.98 -13.62 -25.40
C CYS A 130 -10.03 -12.50 -25.51
N ASN A 131 -11.10 -12.75 -26.28
CA ASN A 131 -12.20 -11.80 -26.48
C ASN A 131 -13.41 -12.10 -25.59
N ASP A 132 -13.42 -13.28 -24.96
CA ASP A 132 -14.40 -13.72 -23.98
C ASP A 132 -13.66 -14.33 -22.76
N PRO A 133 -14.35 -14.58 -21.62
CA PRO A 133 -13.79 -15.36 -20.53
C PRO A 133 -13.37 -16.76 -21.00
N VAL A 134 -12.13 -17.15 -20.70
CA VAL A 134 -11.56 -18.44 -21.09
C VAL A 134 -11.21 -19.26 -19.85
N SER A 135 -11.29 -20.59 -19.99
CA SER A 135 -11.00 -21.52 -18.90
C SER A 135 -10.04 -22.61 -19.36
N MET A 136 -9.07 -22.94 -18.53
CA MET A 136 -8.20 -24.11 -18.73
C MET A 136 -7.87 -24.78 -17.41
N ARG A 137 -7.45 -26.05 -17.51
CA ARG A 137 -6.86 -26.78 -16.39
C ARG A 137 -5.45 -26.27 -16.13
N ASP A 138 -4.48 -26.69 -16.94
CA ASP A 138 -3.08 -26.24 -16.83
C ASP A 138 -2.75 -25.27 -17.97
N LEU A 139 -1.94 -24.25 -17.70
CA LEU A 139 -1.34 -23.39 -18.72
C LEU A 139 0.19 -23.54 -18.69
N ASN A 140 0.76 -24.02 -19.78
CA ASN A 140 2.19 -24.21 -19.91
C ASN A 140 2.73 -23.48 -21.15
N CYS A 141 3.55 -22.45 -20.92
CA CYS A 141 4.20 -21.67 -21.96
C CYS A 141 5.71 -21.98 -22.05
N THR A 142 6.17 -23.12 -21.54
CA THR A 142 7.59 -23.45 -21.51
C THR A 142 8.17 -23.53 -22.92
N GLY A 143 9.27 -22.81 -23.14
CA GLY A 143 9.99 -22.85 -24.42
C GLY A 143 9.35 -22.02 -25.53
N VAL A 144 8.38 -21.15 -25.24
CA VAL A 144 7.91 -20.14 -26.21
C VAL A 144 9.07 -19.24 -26.64
N GLU A 145 9.17 -19.01 -27.95
CA GLU A 145 10.11 -18.11 -28.60
C GLU A 145 9.37 -16.92 -29.23
N PHE A 146 10.12 -15.94 -29.76
CA PHE A 146 9.59 -14.80 -30.55
C PHE A 146 8.75 -13.75 -29.78
N ASN A 147 8.80 -13.75 -28.44
CA ASN A 147 8.20 -12.71 -27.58
C ASN A 147 6.71 -12.38 -27.85
N PRO A 148 5.82 -13.37 -28.04
CA PRO A 148 4.41 -13.10 -28.22
C PRO A 148 3.79 -12.47 -26.96
N THR A 149 2.67 -11.78 -27.14
CA THR A 149 1.85 -11.24 -26.05
C THR A 149 0.59 -12.09 -25.86
N PHE A 150 0.35 -12.55 -24.64
CA PHE A 150 -0.95 -13.09 -24.25
C PHE A 150 -1.80 -11.98 -23.65
N GLN A 151 -2.90 -11.62 -24.31
CA GLN A 151 -3.78 -10.53 -23.93
C GLN A 151 -5.14 -11.05 -23.49
N ALA A 152 -5.58 -10.60 -22.31
CA ALA A 152 -6.96 -10.67 -21.84
C ALA A 152 -7.35 -9.28 -21.30
N GLY A 153 -8.26 -8.62 -22.00
CA GLY A 153 -8.61 -7.21 -21.79
C GLY A 153 -9.47 -6.96 -20.55
N TYR A 154 -9.96 -5.72 -20.43
CA TYR A 154 -10.81 -5.34 -19.31
C TYR A 154 -12.20 -5.99 -19.44
N GLY A 155 -12.54 -6.88 -18.52
CA GLY A 155 -13.80 -7.64 -18.53
C GLY A 155 -13.62 -9.11 -18.95
N ASP A 156 -12.52 -9.41 -19.63
CA ASP A 156 -12.13 -10.78 -19.98
C ASP A 156 -11.36 -11.40 -18.81
N LYS A 157 -11.63 -12.68 -18.55
CA LYS A 157 -11.06 -13.41 -17.42
C LYS A 157 -10.33 -14.65 -17.91
N LEU A 158 -9.14 -14.87 -17.37
CA LEU A 158 -8.39 -16.10 -17.54
C LEU A 158 -8.59 -16.98 -16.31
N SER A 159 -9.45 -18.00 -16.41
CA SER A 159 -9.76 -18.92 -15.31
C SER A 159 -8.89 -20.17 -15.40
N ILE A 160 -8.08 -20.43 -14.38
CA ILE A 160 -7.12 -21.55 -14.36
C ILE A 160 -7.40 -22.45 -13.16
N TYR A 161 -7.59 -23.74 -13.42
CA TYR A 161 -7.94 -24.74 -12.40
C TYR A 161 -6.76 -25.60 -11.96
N GLY A 162 -5.59 -25.36 -12.52
CA GLY A 162 -4.38 -26.16 -12.38
C GLY A 162 -3.12 -25.30 -12.28
N ASN A 163 -2.02 -25.85 -12.77
CA ASN A 163 -0.71 -25.20 -12.72
C ASN A 163 -0.59 -24.10 -13.78
N VAL A 164 0.19 -23.07 -13.45
CA VAL A 164 0.58 -22.01 -14.38
C VAL A 164 2.08 -21.95 -14.49
N ASN A 165 2.57 -22.04 -15.72
CA ASN A 165 3.98 -21.84 -16.03
C ASN A 165 4.11 -20.93 -17.24
N PHE A 166 4.12 -19.62 -16.99
CA PHE A 166 4.56 -18.66 -17.99
C PHE A 166 6.07 -18.81 -18.26
N THR A 167 6.55 -18.27 -19.37
CA THR A 167 7.99 -18.18 -19.63
C THR A 167 8.38 -16.72 -19.77
N GLU A 168 9.64 -16.39 -19.53
CA GLU A 168 10.19 -15.07 -19.87
C GLU A 168 10.02 -14.75 -21.36
N GLY A 169 9.97 -15.75 -22.24
CA GLY A 169 9.73 -15.58 -23.67
C GLY A 169 8.33 -15.11 -24.05
N MET A 170 7.39 -14.92 -23.11
CA MET A 170 6.01 -14.52 -23.39
C MET A 170 5.62 -13.29 -22.55
N GLN A 171 5.17 -12.23 -23.22
CA GLN A 171 4.67 -11.02 -22.58
C GLN A 171 3.23 -11.24 -22.10
N LYS A 172 2.94 -10.79 -20.88
CA LYS A 172 1.58 -10.79 -20.32
C LYS A 172 0.93 -9.42 -20.47
N ALA A 173 -0.29 -9.37 -20.98
CA ALA A 173 -1.16 -8.20 -20.96
C ALA A 173 -2.53 -8.64 -20.43
N ILE A 174 -2.53 -9.15 -19.20
CA ILE A 174 -3.68 -9.82 -18.59
C ILE A 174 -4.24 -8.93 -17.49
N ASN A 175 -5.49 -8.51 -17.64
CA ASN A 175 -6.15 -7.74 -16.60
C ASN A 175 -6.50 -8.65 -15.41
N ASN A 176 -7.22 -9.75 -15.63
CA ASN A 176 -7.68 -10.63 -14.55
C ASN A 176 -7.31 -12.10 -14.80
N ILE A 177 -6.69 -12.73 -13.80
CA ILE A 177 -6.39 -14.17 -13.78
C ILE A 177 -6.97 -14.76 -12.48
N ASP A 178 -7.90 -15.67 -12.63
CA ASP A 178 -8.62 -16.33 -11.53
C ASP A 178 -8.07 -17.75 -11.38
N PHE A 179 -7.52 -18.08 -10.21
CA PHE A 179 -7.05 -19.42 -9.84
C PHE A 179 -8.13 -20.15 -9.04
N LEU A 180 -8.72 -21.18 -9.66
CA LEU A 180 -9.98 -21.80 -9.24
C LEU A 180 -9.85 -23.29 -8.89
N GLY A 181 -8.63 -23.83 -8.88
CA GLY A 181 -8.39 -25.24 -8.58
C GLY A 181 -8.57 -25.60 -7.10
N THR A 182 -8.98 -26.84 -6.83
CA THR A 182 -9.22 -27.38 -5.47
C THR A 182 -8.08 -28.24 -4.92
N GLY A 183 -7.04 -28.50 -5.73
CA GLY A 183 -5.84 -29.27 -5.36
C GLY A 183 -4.62 -28.39 -5.04
N ASP A 184 -3.43 -29.00 -5.10
CA ASP A 184 -2.15 -28.33 -4.90
C ASP A 184 -1.50 -27.97 -6.25
N TYR A 185 -1.15 -26.71 -6.44
CA TYR A 185 -0.66 -26.17 -7.71
C TYR A 185 0.52 -25.23 -7.53
N THR A 186 1.24 -25.05 -8.63
CA THR A 186 2.33 -24.08 -8.75
C THR A 186 1.94 -22.94 -9.68
N VAL A 187 2.42 -21.74 -9.37
CA VAL A 187 2.18 -20.52 -10.14
C VAL A 187 3.50 -19.82 -10.42
N TYR A 188 3.94 -19.94 -11.67
CA TYR A 188 5.03 -19.14 -12.22
C TYR A 188 4.44 -18.13 -13.22
N LEU A 189 4.47 -16.85 -12.86
CA LEU A 189 4.00 -15.76 -13.74
C LEU A 189 5.14 -15.21 -14.59
N GLY A 190 6.39 -15.32 -14.15
CA GLY A 190 7.57 -14.78 -14.83
C GLY A 190 7.59 -13.24 -14.91
N GLU A 191 8.73 -12.68 -15.29
CA GLU A 191 8.99 -11.23 -15.17
C GLU A 191 8.33 -10.37 -16.28
N ASN A 192 8.09 -10.95 -17.46
CA ASN A 192 7.75 -10.17 -18.65
C ASN A 192 6.26 -9.86 -18.80
N GLY A 193 5.93 -8.57 -18.89
CA GLY A 193 4.56 -8.07 -18.95
C GLY A 193 3.88 -8.03 -17.59
N SER A 194 2.57 -7.77 -17.58
CA SER A 194 1.80 -7.53 -16.35
C SER A 194 0.58 -8.43 -16.22
N VAL A 195 0.31 -8.82 -14.99
CA VAL A 195 -0.98 -9.33 -14.53
C VAL A 195 -1.53 -8.32 -13.52
N SER A 196 -2.70 -7.73 -13.76
CA SER A 196 -3.22 -6.70 -12.85
C SER A 196 -3.87 -7.30 -11.60
N TYR A 197 -4.71 -8.32 -11.75
CA TYR A 197 -5.52 -8.88 -10.66
C TYR A 197 -5.40 -10.41 -10.55
N PRO A 198 -4.29 -10.96 -10.02
CA PRO A 198 -4.26 -12.36 -9.61
C PRO A 198 -5.20 -12.61 -8.43
N SER A 199 -6.18 -13.49 -8.62
CA SER A 199 -7.20 -13.82 -7.62
C SER A 199 -7.28 -15.33 -7.37
N PHE A 200 -7.16 -15.76 -6.11
CA PHE A 200 -7.18 -17.17 -5.71
C PHE A 200 -8.50 -17.51 -4.99
N TRP A 201 -9.31 -18.44 -5.52
CA TRP A 201 -10.66 -18.78 -4.98
C TRP A 201 -11.04 -20.26 -5.18
N GLY A 202 -10.17 -21.13 -5.64
CA GLY A 202 -10.53 -22.54 -5.78
C GLY A 202 -10.71 -23.33 -4.47
N GLY A 203 -10.30 -22.78 -3.33
CA GLY A 203 -10.12 -23.56 -2.09
C GLY A 203 -8.92 -24.52 -2.12
N GLY A 204 -8.12 -24.50 -3.19
CA GLY A 204 -6.87 -25.25 -3.32
C GLY A 204 -5.69 -24.57 -2.61
N SER A 205 -4.49 -25.06 -2.91
CA SER A 205 -3.22 -24.52 -2.44
C SER A 205 -2.36 -24.09 -3.63
N TRP A 206 -1.84 -22.87 -3.62
CA TRP A 206 -1.00 -22.33 -4.68
C TRP A 206 0.34 -21.88 -4.14
N THR A 207 1.41 -22.51 -4.61
CA THR A 207 2.79 -22.14 -4.32
C THR A 207 3.33 -21.27 -5.45
N LEU A 208 3.81 -20.07 -5.13
CA LEU A 208 4.48 -19.21 -6.09
C LEU A 208 5.88 -19.76 -6.42
N GLU A 209 6.26 -19.64 -7.69
CA GLU A 209 7.59 -20.06 -8.19
C GLU A 209 8.32 -18.88 -8.88
N SER A 210 7.76 -17.68 -8.77
CA SER A 210 8.33 -16.44 -9.28
C SER A 210 7.81 -15.25 -8.50
N ASP A 211 8.57 -14.16 -8.49
CA ASP A 211 8.10 -12.87 -7.99
C ASP A 211 6.89 -12.37 -8.78
N VAL A 212 6.02 -11.60 -8.13
CA VAL A 212 4.77 -11.12 -8.70
C VAL A 212 4.70 -9.60 -8.61
N THR A 213 4.60 -8.93 -9.75
CA THR A 213 4.21 -7.52 -9.83
C THR A 213 2.78 -7.42 -10.35
N CYS A 214 1.90 -6.79 -9.59
CA CYS A 214 0.48 -6.67 -9.93
C CYS A 214 -0.15 -5.38 -9.41
N ALA A 215 -1.41 -5.14 -9.77
CA ALA A 215 -2.18 -4.04 -9.20
C ALA A 215 -2.74 -4.44 -7.83
N THR A 216 -3.41 -5.58 -7.77
CA THR A 216 -3.98 -6.14 -6.54
C THR A 216 -3.80 -7.64 -6.49
N PHE A 217 -3.14 -8.14 -5.44
CA PHE A 217 -3.03 -9.55 -5.13
C PHE A 217 -4.18 -9.95 -4.20
N LYS A 218 -4.95 -10.99 -4.56
CA LYS A 218 -6.16 -11.35 -3.82
C LYS A 218 -6.26 -12.83 -3.49
N LEU A 219 -6.44 -13.16 -2.22
CA LEU A 219 -6.89 -14.50 -1.80
C LEU A 219 -8.32 -14.42 -1.27
N LEU A 220 -9.23 -15.15 -1.89
CA LEU A 220 -10.66 -15.23 -1.53
C LEU A 220 -11.03 -16.56 -0.85
N ASP A 221 -10.29 -17.63 -1.11
CA ASP A 221 -10.46 -18.95 -0.51
C ASP A 221 -9.25 -19.85 -0.79
N GLY A 222 -8.91 -20.73 0.15
CA GLY A 222 -7.80 -21.67 0.03
C GLY A 222 -6.48 -21.16 0.63
N THR A 223 -5.36 -21.65 0.11
CA THR A 223 -4.02 -21.41 0.63
C THR A 223 -3.12 -20.78 -0.42
N VAL A 224 -2.45 -19.68 -0.09
CA VAL A 224 -1.32 -19.16 -0.88
C VAL A 224 -0.04 -19.31 -0.08
N ASP A 225 0.98 -19.86 -0.74
CA ASP A 225 2.36 -19.89 -0.28
C ASP A 225 3.22 -19.04 -1.22
N LEU A 226 3.73 -17.93 -0.69
CA LEU A 226 4.61 -17.03 -1.42
C LEU A 226 6.00 -17.64 -1.67
N ASN A 227 6.38 -18.67 -0.90
CA ASN A 227 7.58 -19.47 -1.14
C ASN A 227 8.84 -18.61 -1.33
N ASP A 228 9.03 -17.65 -0.42
CA ASP A 228 10.14 -16.70 -0.39
C ASP A 228 10.23 -15.71 -1.58
N HIS A 229 9.21 -15.64 -2.43
CA HIS A 229 9.13 -14.70 -3.55
C HIS A 229 8.57 -13.33 -3.17
N ASP A 230 9.01 -12.32 -3.90
CA ASP A 230 8.55 -10.95 -3.69
C ASP A 230 7.18 -10.72 -4.33
N VAL A 231 6.33 -9.94 -3.64
CA VAL A 231 5.03 -9.50 -4.15
C VAL A 231 4.96 -7.99 -4.11
N HIS A 232 4.94 -7.37 -5.28
CA HIS A 232 4.81 -5.93 -5.45
C HIS A 232 3.44 -5.55 -6.01
N CYS A 233 2.61 -4.94 -5.18
CA CYS A 233 1.27 -4.46 -5.51
C CYS A 233 1.25 -2.94 -5.63
N THR A 234 0.79 -2.40 -6.76
CA THR A 234 0.60 -0.94 -6.86
C THR A 234 -0.59 -0.44 -6.03
N PHE A 235 -1.51 -1.34 -5.65
CA PHE A 235 -2.64 -1.04 -4.78
C PHE A 235 -2.68 -1.96 -3.58
N ASN A 236 -3.21 -3.18 -3.69
CA ASN A 236 -3.61 -3.93 -2.49
C ASN A 236 -3.00 -5.34 -2.48
N PHE A 237 -2.52 -5.75 -1.31
CA PHE A 237 -2.45 -7.15 -0.93
C PHE A 237 -3.65 -7.41 -0.02
N GLU A 238 -4.68 -8.10 -0.52
CA GLU A 238 -5.96 -8.17 0.19
C GLU A 238 -6.54 -9.58 0.27
N GLU A 239 -7.08 -9.87 1.44
CA GLU A 239 -8.11 -10.88 1.60
C GLU A 239 -9.41 -10.39 0.97
N GLY A 240 -9.98 -11.24 0.12
CA GLY A 240 -11.27 -10.99 -0.51
C GLY A 240 -12.45 -11.31 0.41
N ASN A 241 -13.28 -12.26 -0.02
CA ASN A 241 -14.47 -12.66 0.76
C ASN A 241 -14.07 -13.38 2.06
N PHE A 242 -14.90 -13.26 3.09
CA PHE A 242 -14.71 -13.82 4.45
C PHE A 242 -14.76 -15.37 4.52
N ASN A 243 -13.92 -16.07 3.75
CA ASN A 243 -13.72 -17.51 3.85
C ASN A 243 -12.43 -17.81 4.66
N ALA A 244 -12.16 -19.09 4.90
CA ALA A 244 -10.96 -19.54 5.59
C ALA A 244 -9.74 -19.48 4.65
N SER A 245 -9.10 -18.32 4.58
CA SER A 245 -7.89 -18.09 3.79
C SER A 245 -6.63 -18.45 4.59
N THR A 246 -5.66 -19.13 3.98
CA THR A 246 -4.35 -19.41 4.61
C THR A 246 -3.22 -18.76 3.83
N TYR A 247 -2.36 -18.02 4.53
CA TYR A 247 -1.20 -17.33 3.96
C TYR A 247 0.09 -17.86 4.56
N PHE A 248 1.02 -18.30 3.71
CA PHE A 248 2.42 -18.50 4.04
C PHE A 248 3.22 -17.40 3.34
N LEU A 249 3.73 -16.43 4.11
CA LEU A 249 4.38 -15.25 3.55
C LEU A 249 5.88 -15.45 3.26
N GLY A 250 6.51 -16.47 3.85
CA GLY A 250 7.92 -16.81 3.64
C GLY A 250 8.88 -15.70 4.09
N THR A 251 10.00 -15.54 3.38
CA THR A 251 11.02 -14.51 3.64
C THR A 251 11.08 -13.38 2.60
N GLY A 252 10.20 -13.40 1.58
CA GLY A 252 10.15 -12.38 0.54
C GLY A 252 9.62 -11.03 1.03
N GLU A 253 9.77 -10.00 0.20
CA GLU A 253 9.24 -8.67 0.44
C GLU A 253 7.82 -8.51 -0.13
N ILE A 254 6.91 -7.94 0.66
CA ILE A 254 5.56 -7.58 0.23
C ILE A 254 5.44 -6.06 0.22
N HIS A 255 5.37 -5.47 -0.96
CA HIS A 255 5.17 -4.03 -1.16
C HIS A 255 3.74 -3.77 -1.58
N CYS A 256 3.01 -2.93 -0.85
CA CYS A 256 1.65 -2.59 -1.23
C CYS A 256 1.24 -1.20 -0.73
N ASN A 257 0.20 -0.63 -1.35
CA ASN A 257 -0.42 0.57 -0.79
C ASN A 257 -1.29 0.21 0.41
N ASN A 258 -2.13 -0.83 0.29
CA ASN A 258 -2.90 -1.36 1.42
C ASN A 258 -2.63 -2.84 1.63
N PHE A 259 -2.40 -3.22 2.89
CA PHE A 259 -2.36 -4.61 3.33
C PHE A 259 -3.62 -4.90 4.16
N THR A 260 -4.43 -5.85 3.72
CA THR A 260 -5.70 -6.17 4.40
C THR A 260 -5.86 -7.67 4.54
N ILE A 261 -5.86 -8.15 5.77
CA ILE A 261 -6.42 -9.45 6.17
C ILE A 261 -7.47 -9.13 7.24
N GLN A 262 -8.68 -9.66 7.09
CA GLN A 262 -9.86 -9.20 7.84
C GLN A 262 -10.74 -10.32 8.40
N SER A 263 -10.58 -11.56 7.94
CA SER A 263 -11.34 -12.71 8.39
C SER A 263 -10.78 -13.28 9.69
N ASP A 264 -11.66 -13.51 10.67
CA ASP A 264 -11.30 -14.23 11.90
C ASP A 264 -10.96 -15.70 11.65
N ASP A 265 -11.43 -16.24 10.53
CA ASP A 265 -11.16 -17.62 10.09
C ASP A 265 -9.88 -17.73 9.23
N ALA A 266 -9.19 -16.61 8.96
CA ALA A 266 -7.92 -16.65 8.25
C ALA A 266 -6.80 -17.27 9.12
N THR A 267 -5.79 -17.80 8.47
CA THR A 267 -4.55 -18.26 9.11
C THR A 267 -3.36 -17.59 8.42
N VAL A 268 -2.51 -16.92 9.20
CA VAL A 268 -1.31 -16.24 8.70
C VAL A 268 -0.06 -16.86 9.34
N ASN A 269 0.83 -17.37 8.50
CA ASN A 269 2.20 -17.68 8.87
C ASN A 269 3.11 -16.64 8.22
N SER A 270 3.58 -15.68 9.03
CA SER A 270 4.40 -14.56 8.57
C SER A 270 5.88 -14.87 8.43
N GLU A 271 6.36 -15.97 9.01
CA GLU A 271 7.77 -16.38 9.01
C GLU A 271 8.77 -15.23 9.26
N GLN A 272 9.49 -14.78 8.23
CA GLN A 272 10.41 -13.63 8.27
C GLN A 272 10.05 -12.57 7.22
N ALA A 273 8.80 -12.55 6.75
CA ALA A 273 8.36 -11.65 5.70
C ALA A 273 8.52 -10.18 6.11
N GLN A 274 8.90 -9.36 5.12
CA GLN A 274 9.01 -7.92 5.27
C GLN A 274 7.88 -7.25 4.52
N ILE A 275 6.99 -6.56 5.26
CA ILE A 275 5.80 -5.92 4.69
C ILE A 275 6.01 -4.41 4.67
N PHE A 276 5.99 -3.82 3.47
CA PHE A 276 6.10 -2.39 3.23
C PHE A 276 4.73 -1.85 2.81
N VAL A 277 4.22 -0.88 3.60
CA VAL A 277 2.88 -0.32 3.40
C VAL A 277 2.95 1.20 3.30
N SER A 278 2.38 1.77 2.23
CA SER A 278 2.33 3.23 2.02
C SER A 278 1.00 3.90 2.41
N ASN A 279 -0.04 3.13 2.73
CA ASN A 279 -1.32 3.61 3.23
C ASN A 279 -1.79 2.70 4.39
N ASN A 280 -2.85 1.91 4.24
CA ASN A 280 -3.43 1.22 5.40
C ASN A 280 -2.88 -0.19 5.60
N PHE A 281 -2.60 -0.52 6.87
CA PHE A 281 -2.35 -1.90 7.32
C PHE A 281 -3.49 -2.36 8.21
N SER A 282 -4.16 -3.45 7.85
CA SER A 282 -5.17 -4.14 8.66
C SER A 282 -4.81 -5.61 8.75
N GLY A 283 -4.32 -6.05 9.91
CA GLY A 283 -3.74 -7.38 10.10
C GLY A 283 -4.61 -8.37 10.87
N ASN A 284 -5.85 -8.02 11.21
CA ASN A 284 -6.82 -8.80 12.01
C ASN A 284 -6.25 -9.52 13.24
N GLU A 285 -5.49 -8.81 14.09
CA GLU A 285 -4.91 -9.35 15.33
C GLU A 285 -3.90 -10.50 15.16
N PHE A 286 -3.50 -10.85 13.93
CA PHE A 286 -2.45 -11.82 13.67
C PHE A 286 -1.06 -11.30 14.07
N ALA A 287 -0.07 -12.20 14.04
CA ALA A 287 1.32 -11.88 14.31
C ALA A 287 2.13 -11.81 13.01
N TYR A 288 2.80 -10.68 12.79
CA TYR A 288 3.63 -10.43 11.62
C TYR A 288 5.10 -10.28 12.03
N HIS A 289 6.01 -10.61 11.12
CA HIS A 289 7.43 -10.46 11.41
C HIS A 289 7.85 -8.99 11.42
N THR A 290 7.84 -8.35 10.25
CA THR A 290 8.20 -6.94 10.10
C THR A 290 7.14 -6.17 9.34
N LEU A 291 6.73 -5.03 9.89
CA LEU A 291 5.98 -3.99 9.17
C LEU A 291 6.82 -2.72 9.08
N THR A 292 6.96 -2.18 7.87
CA THR A 292 7.52 -0.87 7.59
C THR A 292 6.44 0.02 6.98
N LEU A 293 6.15 1.15 7.62
CA LEU A 293 5.30 2.20 7.06
C LEU A 293 6.15 3.23 6.32
N GLU A 294 5.82 3.50 5.06
CA GLU A 294 6.62 4.36 4.16
C GLU A 294 5.84 5.53 3.56
N GLY A 295 4.55 5.69 3.88
CA GLY A 295 3.70 6.73 3.32
C GLY A 295 2.78 7.42 4.33
N GLU A 296 1.57 7.77 3.90
CA GLU A 296 0.55 8.36 4.75
C GLU A 296 -0.51 7.30 5.02
N GLY A 297 -0.55 6.77 6.25
CA GLY A 297 -1.19 5.48 6.47
C GLY A 297 -1.62 5.19 7.89
N THR A 298 -2.67 4.39 8.03
CA THR A 298 -3.23 3.97 9.32
C THR A 298 -2.96 2.49 9.60
N ILE A 299 -2.46 2.19 10.80
CA ILE A 299 -2.46 0.82 11.35
C ILE A 299 -3.79 0.60 12.06
N LEU A 300 -4.60 -0.31 11.52
CA LEU A 300 -5.94 -0.66 11.96
C LEU A 300 -5.93 -1.98 12.76
N GLY A 301 -6.76 -2.03 13.79
CA GLY A 301 -6.87 -3.15 14.72
C GLY A 301 -5.63 -3.27 15.62
N SER A 302 -5.75 -4.04 16.70
CA SER A 302 -4.57 -4.38 17.51
C SER A 302 -3.77 -5.46 16.77
N THR A 303 -2.46 -5.30 16.59
CA THR A 303 -1.62 -6.29 15.90
C THR A 303 -0.34 -6.57 16.68
N THR A 304 0.24 -7.78 16.51
CA THR A 304 1.57 -8.10 17.04
C THR A 304 2.63 -8.12 15.94
N PHE A 305 3.77 -7.49 16.17
CA PHE A 305 4.93 -7.48 15.28
C PHE A 305 6.18 -7.97 16.02
N GLU A 306 7.12 -8.63 15.32
CA GLU A 306 8.49 -8.74 15.85
C GLU A 306 9.19 -7.38 15.73
N PHE A 307 9.09 -6.73 14.58
CA PHE A 307 9.65 -5.42 14.29
C PHE A 307 8.60 -4.48 13.68
N LEU A 308 8.59 -3.23 14.14
CA LEU A 308 7.77 -2.16 13.57
C LEU A 308 8.67 -0.98 13.21
N GLU A 309 8.68 -0.60 11.94
CA GLU A 309 9.47 0.49 11.41
C GLU A 309 8.58 1.62 10.88
N PHE A 310 8.90 2.83 11.29
CA PHE A 310 8.39 4.07 10.72
C PHE A 310 9.50 4.69 9.88
N ALA A 311 9.34 4.70 8.56
CA ALA A 311 10.34 5.28 7.68
C ALA A 311 10.43 6.81 7.84
N PRO A 312 11.59 7.45 7.60
CA PRO A 312 11.71 8.91 7.69
C PRO A 312 10.68 9.64 6.82
N GLY A 313 9.98 10.62 7.40
CA GLY A 313 8.98 11.43 6.71
C GLY A 313 7.56 10.82 6.67
N VAL A 314 7.35 9.63 7.22
CA VAL A 314 6.04 8.96 7.26
C VAL A 314 5.01 9.78 8.05
N LEU A 315 3.75 9.75 7.60
CA LEU A 315 2.58 10.20 8.37
C LEU A 315 1.81 8.98 8.87
N ALA A 316 2.19 8.47 10.03
CA ALA A 316 1.60 7.27 10.59
C ALA A 316 0.46 7.60 11.56
N GLN A 317 -0.69 6.97 11.33
CA GLN A 317 -1.80 6.95 12.27
C GLN A 317 -1.96 5.56 12.89
N ILE A 318 -2.38 5.51 14.15
CA ILE A 318 -2.75 4.28 14.85
C ILE A 318 -4.23 4.40 15.21
N GLU A 319 -5.03 3.38 14.90
CA GLU A 319 -6.46 3.38 15.25
C GLU A 319 -6.66 3.60 16.75
N ALA A 320 -7.52 4.56 17.08
CA ALA A 320 -7.79 4.99 18.45
C ALA A 320 -8.20 3.80 19.34
N GLY A 321 -7.55 3.70 20.51
CA GLY A 321 -7.82 2.63 21.49
C GLY A 321 -7.24 1.26 21.13
N THR A 322 -6.62 1.08 19.96
CA THR A 322 -5.94 -0.17 19.58
C THR A 322 -4.50 -0.20 20.06
N THR A 323 -3.95 -1.41 20.23
CA THR A 323 -2.57 -1.61 20.69
C THR A 323 -1.75 -2.34 19.64
N GLN A 324 -0.67 -1.71 19.18
CA GLN A 324 0.38 -2.38 18.42
C GLN A 324 1.43 -2.92 19.39
N THR A 325 1.53 -4.25 19.47
CA THR A 325 2.47 -4.95 20.37
C THR A 325 3.71 -5.35 19.60
N VAL A 326 4.89 -4.92 20.06
CA VAL A 326 6.15 -5.18 19.38
C VAL A 326 7.09 -5.97 20.28
N ASN A 327 7.54 -7.12 19.79
CA ASN A 327 8.32 -8.08 20.60
C ASN A 327 9.82 -7.75 20.63
N GLN A 328 10.39 -7.26 19.52
CA GLN A 328 11.82 -6.96 19.43
C GLN A 328 12.10 -5.45 19.48
N ALA A 329 11.71 -4.70 18.44
CA ALA A 329 12.08 -3.30 18.33
C ALA A 329 11.09 -2.48 17.51
N ILE A 330 10.77 -1.30 18.06
CA ILE A 330 10.17 -0.18 17.33
C ILE A 330 11.29 0.74 16.84
N MET A 331 11.31 1.03 15.54
CA MET A 331 12.30 1.90 14.88
C MET A 331 11.59 3.15 14.37
N ALA A 332 11.98 4.31 14.89
CA ALA A 332 11.38 5.60 14.54
C ALA A 332 12.45 6.70 14.50
N ALA A 333 13.32 6.64 13.49
CA ALA A 333 14.46 7.54 13.35
C ALA A 333 14.21 8.56 12.22
N GLY A 334 13.49 9.65 12.55
CA GLY A 334 13.30 10.77 11.63
C GLY A 334 14.55 11.62 11.48
N THR A 335 14.47 12.64 10.62
CA THR A 335 15.50 13.67 10.44
C THR A 335 14.88 15.07 10.50
N PRO A 336 15.68 16.17 10.63
CA PRO A 336 15.13 17.52 10.58
C PRO A 336 14.27 17.81 9.34
N ASP A 337 14.66 17.25 8.18
CA ASP A 337 13.99 17.47 6.89
C ASP A 337 12.87 16.45 6.62
N GLN A 338 12.88 15.32 7.34
CA GLN A 338 11.91 14.23 7.21
C GLN A 338 11.49 13.75 8.61
N PRO A 339 10.76 14.59 9.37
CA PRO A 339 10.26 14.18 10.67
C PRO A 339 9.20 13.09 10.51
N ILE A 340 9.14 12.17 11.48
CA ILE A 340 8.16 11.08 11.53
C ILE A 340 6.95 11.57 12.32
N ASN A 341 5.75 11.53 11.74
CA ASN A 341 4.52 11.81 12.47
C ASN A 341 3.92 10.50 12.97
N ILE A 342 3.61 10.44 14.28
CA ILE A 342 2.86 9.33 14.87
C ILE A 342 1.69 9.94 15.63
N SER A 343 0.49 9.70 15.14
CA SER A 343 -0.72 10.14 15.79
C SER A 343 -1.79 9.07 15.93
N SER A 344 -2.83 9.36 16.70
CA SER A 344 -4.10 8.66 16.56
C SER A 344 -4.85 9.09 15.30
N ASP A 345 -5.77 8.26 14.81
CA ASP A 345 -6.76 8.61 13.79
C ASP A 345 -7.98 9.38 14.34
N VAL A 346 -8.13 9.43 15.68
CA VAL A 346 -9.18 10.20 16.37
C VAL A 346 -8.56 11.20 17.35
N GLU A 347 -8.89 12.48 17.19
CA GLU A 347 -8.39 13.55 18.06
C GLU A 347 -8.82 13.36 19.53
N GLY A 348 -7.86 13.37 20.45
CA GLY A 348 -8.08 13.24 21.89
C GLY A 348 -8.23 11.80 22.41
N GLU A 349 -8.29 10.81 21.52
CA GLU A 349 -8.27 9.38 21.87
C GLU A 349 -6.96 8.77 21.39
N ALA A 350 -6.20 8.10 22.25
CA ALA A 350 -4.85 7.67 21.89
C ALA A 350 -4.82 6.28 21.23
N GLY A 351 -3.96 6.14 20.21
CA GLY A 351 -3.45 4.84 19.77
C GLY A 351 -2.28 4.39 20.67
N LEU A 352 -2.07 3.08 20.82
CA LEU A 352 -1.10 2.54 21.77
C LEU A 352 0.05 1.79 21.08
N LEU A 353 1.28 2.11 21.48
CA LEU A 353 2.50 1.38 21.12
C LEU A 353 3.03 0.64 22.35
N SER A 354 3.19 -0.68 22.26
CA SER A 354 3.59 -1.52 23.38
C SER A 354 4.88 -2.27 23.08
N GLN A 355 5.90 -2.11 23.93
CA GLN A 355 7.10 -2.95 23.90
C GLN A 355 7.43 -3.42 25.32
N ALA A 356 7.60 -4.73 25.50
CA ALA A 356 7.66 -5.36 26.83
C ALA A 356 8.89 -4.94 27.67
N SER A 357 10.02 -4.70 27.00
CA SER A 357 11.29 -4.37 27.66
C SER A 357 12.27 -3.67 26.73
N GLY A 358 13.39 -3.20 27.27
CA GLY A 358 14.42 -2.48 26.50
C GLY A 358 14.13 -1.00 26.38
N THR A 359 14.59 -0.41 25.28
CA THR A 359 14.46 1.03 25.01
C THR A 359 14.10 1.25 23.55
N VAL A 360 13.10 2.10 23.31
CA VAL A 360 12.76 2.64 21.99
C VAL A 360 13.39 4.02 21.90
N GLU A 361 14.35 4.18 20.99
CA GLU A 361 15.05 5.44 20.76
C GLU A 361 14.54 6.07 19.46
N GLY A 362 13.55 6.94 19.59
CA GLY A 362 13.02 7.74 18.49
C GLY A 362 13.69 9.11 18.40
N SER A 363 13.76 9.67 17.19
CA SER A 363 14.28 11.02 16.96
C SER A 363 13.49 11.78 15.90
N TYR A 364 13.36 13.10 16.06
CA TYR A 364 12.62 13.95 15.12
C TYR A 364 11.19 13.45 14.89
N LEU A 365 10.52 13.14 15.99
CA LEU A 365 9.13 12.69 15.99
C LEU A 365 8.19 13.89 16.17
N VAL A 366 7.03 13.85 15.53
CA VAL A 366 5.88 14.69 15.84
C VAL A 366 4.81 13.79 16.42
N LEU A 367 4.56 13.93 17.73
CA LEU A 367 3.69 13.02 18.47
C LEU A 367 2.38 13.71 18.86
N LYS A 368 1.25 13.04 18.64
CA LYS A 368 -0.07 13.49 19.09
C LYS A 368 -0.95 12.30 19.45
N ASP A 369 -1.56 12.28 20.62
CA ASP A 369 -2.49 11.20 20.99
C ASP A 369 -1.83 9.79 20.82
N SER A 370 -0.57 9.64 21.24
CA SER A 370 0.18 8.38 21.14
C SER A 370 0.64 7.90 22.53
N HIS A 371 0.10 6.77 23.00
CA HIS A 371 0.47 6.22 24.31
C HIS A 371 1.51 5.10 24.18
N ALA A 372 2.67 5.29 24.82
CA ALA A 372 3.71 4.28 24.93
C ALA A 372 3.54 3.43 26.20
N ILE A 373 3.44 2.11 26.04
CA ILE A 373 3.18 1.14 27.11
C ILE A 373 4.12 -0.08 27.02
N GLY A 374 3.85 -1.13 27.80
CA GLY A 374 4.55 -2.43 27.69
C GLY A 374 5.73 -2.62 28.65
N GLY A 375 6.36 -1.55 29.15
CA GLY A 375 7.42 -1.62 30.16
C GLY A 375 8.84 -1.30 29.64
N ALA A 376 9.01 -1.19 28.32
CA ALA A 376 10.18 -0.53 27.74
C ALA A 376 10.19 0.97 28.07
N THR A 377 11.38 1.58 27.96
CA THR A 377 11.52 3.04 28.03
C THR A 377 11.38 3.62 26.62
N PHE A 378 10.45 4.55 26.41
CA PHE A 378 10.26 5.20 25.13
C PHE A 378 10.83 6.62 25.18
N ASN A 379 11.81 6.90 24.32
CA ASN A 379 12.43 8.21 24.22
C ASN A 379 12.14 8.81 22.84
N ALA A 380 11.83 10.10 22.82
CA ALA A 380 11.66 10.87 21.59
C ALA A 380 12.56 12.10 21.66
N ALA A 381 13.74 12.03 21.04
CA ALA A 381 14.74 13.09 21.09
C ALA A 381 14.60 14.07 19.92
N GLN A 382 14.77 15.36 20.20
CA GLN A 382 14.61 16.42 19.19
C GLN A 382 13.24 16.29 18.49
N SER A 383 12.19 16.14 19.30
CA SER A 383 10.83 15.86 18.84
C SER A 383 9.85 17.00 19.16
N ILE A 384 8.60 16.89 18.74
CA ILE A 384 7.51 17.83 19.02
C ILE A 384 6.40 17.08 19.76
N ASP A 385 5.95 17.62 20.90
CA ASP A 385 4.83 17.10 21.69
C ASP A 385 3.56 17.94 21.41
N ASN A 386 2.67 17.44 20.54
CA ASN A 386 1.38 18.08 20.29
C ASN A 386 0.29 17.67 21.32
N GLY A 387 0.67 16.96 22.38
CA GLY A 387 -0.17 16.60 23.52
C GLY A 387 -0.72 15.16 23.51
N ASN A 388 -1.13 14.71 24.69
CA ASN A 388 -1.67 13.37 24.96
C ASN A 388 -0.73 12.21 24.60
N ASN A 389 0.57 12.37 24.85
CA ASN A 389 1.61 11.39 24.52
C ASN A 389 2.11 10.59 25.74
N LEU A 390 1.19 10.00 26.52
CA LEU A 390 1.52 9.34 27.78
C LEU A 390 2.56 8.21 27.58
N GLY A 391 3.57 8.16 28.44
CA GLY A 391 4.60 7.09 28.45
C GLY A 391 5.85 7.40 27.63
N TRP A 392 5.82 8.43 26.79
CA TRP A 392 7.00 8.95 26.09
C TRP A 392 7.83 9.87 26.99
N ASN A 393 9.16 9.72 26.95
CA ASN A 393 10.11 10.71 27.43
C ASN A 393 10.48 11.61 26.25
N ILE A 394 9.76 12.71 26.09
CA ILE A 394 9.97 13.64 24.97
C ILE A 394 11.02 14.68 25.38
N THR A 395 12.10 14.73 24.61
CA THR A 395 13.03 15.86 24.62
C THR A 395 12.70 16.71 23.42
N GLU A 396 11.95 17.78 23.65
CA GLU A 396 11.51 18.66 22.58
C GLU A 396 12.68 19.32 21.85
N ILE A 397 12.47 19.64 20.57
CA ILE A 397 13.38 20.52 19.83
C ILE A 397 13.41 21.86 20.56
N ALA A 398 14.60 22.29 20.99
CA ALA A 398 14.76 23.58 21.65
C ALA A 398 14.71 24.71 20.61
N PRO A 399 13.87 25.75 20.83
CA PRO A 399 13.95 27.00 20.09
C PRO A 399 15.37 27.57 20.11
N GLN A 400 15.85 28.04 18.97
CA GLN A 400 17.12 28.77 18.87
C GLN A 400 16.87 30.25 18.62
N ASN A 401 17.83 31.07 19.05
CA ASN A 401 17.85 32.50 18.75
C ASN A 401 18.85 32.76 17.62
N PHE A 402 18.38 33.42 16.58
CA PHE A 402 19.09 33.79 15.37
C PHE A 402 19.26 35.30 15.30
N TYR A 403 20.50 35.78 15.21
CA TYR A 403 20.80 37.21 15.16
C TYR A 403 21.34 37.58 13.78
N TRP A 404 20.66 38.47 13.07
CA TRP A 404 21.15 38.95 11.78
C TRP A 404 22.40 39.81 11.98
N VAL A 405 23.47 39.55 11.22
CA VAL A 405 24.71 40.35 11.23
C VAL A 405 25.25 40.56 9.82
N GLY A 406 26.24 41.44 9.66
CA GLY A 406 26.94 41.64 8.38
C GLY A 406 26.25 42.60 7.40
N GLY A 407 25.09 43.15 7.75
CA GLY A 407 24.40 44.16 6.94
C GLY A 407 23.59 43.54 5.81
N THR A 408 23.90 43.87 4.56
CA THR A 408 23.11 43.41 3.40
C THR A 408 23.39 41.93 3.10
N GLY A 409 22.34 41.13 2.87
CA GLY A 409 22.48 39.70 2.55
C GLY A 409 21.16 38.99 2.29
N ASP A 410 21.27 37.74 1.84
CA ASP A 410 20.14 36.84 1.57
C ASP A 410 19.78 36.05 2.83
N TRP A 411 18.47 35.89 3.10
CA TRP A 411 17.96 35.19 4.28
C TRP A 411 18.49 33.75 4.37
N SER A 412 18.66 33.08 3.23
CA SER A 412 19.17 31.72 3.16
C SER A 412 20.68 31.60 3.47
N ASP A 413 21.45 32.69 3.45
CA ASP A 413 22.90 32.68 3.70
C ASP A 413 23.24 32.65 5.20
N ALA A 414 22.77 31.59 5.85
CA ALA A 414 22.91 31.40 7.29
C ALA A 414 24.36 31.40 7.76
N GLY A 415 25.26 30.83 6.96
CA GLY A 415 26.69 30.72 7.28
C GLY A 415 27.42 32.06 7.41
N ASN A 416 26.82 33.17 6.95
CA ASN A 416 27.40 34.51 7.02
C ASN A 416 26.52 35.54 7.74
N HIS A 417 25.20 35.32 7.84
CA HIS A 417 24.28 36.32 8.34
C HIS A 417 23.53 35.91 9.60
N TRP A 418 23.39 34.62 9.90
CA TRP A 418 22.65 34.14 11.07
C TRP A 418 23.58 33.73 12.20
N ALA A 419 23.88 34.67 13.10
CA ALA A 419 24.75 34.44 14.25
C ALA A 419 23.99 33.85 15.46
N SER A 420 24.69 33.09 16.30
CA SER A 420 24.14 32.52 17.55
C SER A 420 24.00 33.54 18.69
N THR A 421 24.54 34.75 18.52
CA THR A 421 24.47 35.86 19.49
C THR A 421 24.52 37.19 18.76
N SER A 422 23.90 38.24 19.32
CA SER A 422 23.98 39.62 18.82
C SER A 422 25.41 40.07 18.52
N GLY A 423 25.66 40.53 17.28
CA GLY A 423 26.98 40.97 16.80
C GLY A 423 28.06 39.88 16.77
N GLY A 424 27.69 38.62 16.95
CA GLY A 424 28.60 37.49 17.03
C GLY A 424 29.22 37.09 15.68
N SER A 425 30.23 36.23 15.75
CA SER A 425 30.92 35.66 14.58
C SER A 425 30.79 34.14 14.48
N SER A 426 29.91 33.54 15.29
CA SER A 426 29.57 32.11 15.23
C SER A 426 28.23 32.00 14.54
N PHE A 427 28.17 31.26 13.44
CA PHE A 427 27.02 31.20 12.54
C PHE A 427 26.36 29.83 12.54
N TYR A 428 25.05 29.82 12.32
CA TYR A 428 24.33 28.59 11.98
C TYR A 428 24.61 28.18 10.53
N SER A 429 24.49 26.89 10.23
CA SER A 429 24.66 26.38 8.86
C SER A 429 23.33 26.24 8.10
N PHE A 430 22.22 26.69 8.69
CA PHE A 430 20.86 26.61 8.18
C PHE A 430 20.07 27.85 8.62
N PRO A 431 19.08 28.30 7.82
CA PRO A 431 18.22 29.42 8.21
C PRO A 431 17.25 29.05 9.35
N PRO A 432 16.68 30.03 10.06
CA PRO A 432 15.67 29.81 11.11
C PRO A 432 14.47 28.98 10.61
N GLY A 433 13.92 28.15 11.49
CA GLY A 433 12.69 27.37 11.29
C GLY A 433 11.52 27.84 12.17
N VAL A 434 10.40 27.09 12.14
CA VAL A 434 9.12 27.47 12.77
C VAL A 434 9.17 27.67 14.30
N LEU A 435 10.17 27.07 14.97
CA LEU A 435 10.37 27.18 16.42
C LEU A 435 11.40 28.25 16.80
N ASP A 436 12.10 28.84 15.83
CA ASP A 436 13.26 29.69 16.09
C ASP A 436 12.88 31.18 16.12
N ASN A 437 13.51 31.92 17.02
CA ASN A 437 13.31 33.36 17.14
C ASN A 437 14.40 34.10 16.36
N VAL A 438 14.02 35.13 15.62
CA VAL A 438 14.93 35.94 14.80
C VAL A 438 15.00 37.38 15.32
N PHE A 439 16.21 37.92 15.38
CA PHE A 439 16.51 39.21 15.98
C PHE A 439 17.31 40.09 15.02
N PHE A 440 16.84 41.33 14.86
CA PHE A 440 17.50 42.39 14.14
C PHE A 440 17.71 43.57 15.10
N ASP A 441 18.97 43.86 15.43
CA ASP A 441 19.33 44.78 16.51
C ASP A 441 20.38 45.82 16.08
N GLU A 442 20.95 46.52 17.07
CA GLU A 442 21.96 47.57 16.88
C GLU A 442 23.24 47.07 16.19
N ASN A 443 23.51 45.76 16.22
CA ASN A 443 24.67 45.12 15.61
C ASN A 443 24.37 44.51 14.23
N SER A 444 23.12 44.52 13.77
CA SER A 444 22.72 43.91 12.49
C SER A 444 23.19 44.68 11.27
N PHE A 445 23.21 46.01 11.34
CA PHE A 445 23.48 46.89 10.20
C PHE A 445 24.56 47.93 10.54
N SER A 446 25.49 48.13 9.60
CA SER A 446 26.63 49.06 9.75
C SER A 446 26.45 50.38 8.99
N ALA A 447 25.48 50.45 8.09
CA ALA A 447 25.20 51.63 7.27
C ALA A 447 23.69 51.78 7.01
N ALA A 448 23.27 53.01 6.72
CA ALA A 448 21.87 53.32 6.47
C ALA A 448 21.33 52.58 5.23
N GLY A 449 20.14 51.97 5.33
CA GLY A 449 19.42 51.39 4.19
C GLY A 449 19.94 50.03 3.71
N GLN A 450 20.71 49.31 4.54
CA GLN A 450 21.11 47.94 4.22
C GLN A 450 19.90 47.00 4.17
N THR A 451 19.98 45.96 3.32
CA THR A 451 18.82 45.16 2.92
C THR A 451 18.96 43.69 3.31
N VAL A 452 17.92 43.15 3.93
CA VAL A 452 17.73 41.71 4.12
C VAL A 452 16.81 41.23 3.01
N THR A 453 17.25 40.27 2.21
CA THR A 453 16.48 39.75 1.07
C THR A 453 15.94 38.37 1.38
N ILE A 454 14.61 38.21 1.30
CA ILE A 454 13.96 36.91 1.31
C ILE A 454 14.11 36.31 -0.10
N ASP A 455 15.04 35.37 -0.24
CA ASP A 455 15.41 34.76 -1.51
C ASP A 455 14.71 33.42 -1.77
N ALA A 456 14.06 32.84 -0.75
CA ALA A 456 13.16 31.68 -0.85
C ALA A 456 11.70 32.08 -1.11
N ASP A 457 10.85 31.12 -1.51
CA ASP A 457 9.40 31.36 -1.72
C ASP A 457 8.67 31.68 -0.42
N ALA A 458 9.09 31.07 0.69
CA ALA A 458 8.64 31.40 2.03
C ALA A 458 9.78 31.26 3.05
N VAL A 459 9.70 32.03 4.15
CA VAL A 459 10.55 31.86 5.33
C VAL A 459 9.70 31.62 6.56
N ASN A 460 10.24 30.88 7.53
CA ASN A 460 9.54 30.48 8.75
C ASN A 460 10.31 30.94 9.99
N PHE A 461 9.59 31.40 11.00
CA PHE A 461 10.14 31.76 12.31
C PHE A 461 9.02 31.75 13.36
N HIS A 462 9.40 31.57 14.62
CA HIS A 462 8.52 31.77 15.76
C HIS A 462 8.35 33.28 16.01
N ASP A 463 9.27 33.91 16.73
CA ASP A 463 9.25 35.37 16.95
C ASP A 463 10.20 36.10 16.01
N MET A 464 9.83 37.32 15.61
CA MET A 464 10.71 38.24 14.89
C MET A 464 10.71 39.62 15.56
N ASP A 465 11.88 40.06 15.99
CA ASP A 465 12.07 41.34 16.69
C ASP A 465 13.07 42.24 15.95
N TRP A 466 12.58 43.40 15.50
CA TRP A 466 13.37 44.50 14.93
C TRP A 466 13.39 45.74 15.82
N SER A 467 12.81 45.71 17.01
CA SER A 467 12.59 46.87 17.88
C SER A 467 13.87 47.65 18.19
N MET A 468 15.01 46.95 18.23
CA MET A 468 16.34 47.50 18.49
C MET A 468 17.17 47.76 17.22
N ALA A 469 16.62 47.50 16.04
CA ALA A 469 17.33 47.72 14.78
C ALA A 469 17.64 49.21 14.56
N THR A 470 18.86 49.50 14.12
CA THR A 470 19.31 50.85 13.78
C THR A 470 19.64 50.96 12.29
N ASN A 471 19.96 52.17 11.81
CA ASN A 471 20.39 52.42 10.43
C ASN A 471 19.30 52.17 9.36
N ASN A 472 18.03 52.38 9.68
CA ASN A 472 16.92 52.38 8.72
C ASN A 472 16.96 51.21 7.71
N PRO A 473 16.98 49.96 8.17
CA PRO A 473 17.16 48.80 7.30
C PRO A 473 15.93 48.56 6.43
N HIS A 474 16.12 47.72 5.41
CA HIS A 474 15.07 47.33 4.48
C HIS A 474 14.91 45.81 4.44
N LEU A 475 13.68 45.31 4.59
CA LEU A 475 13.33 43.91 4.38
C LEU A 475 12.64 43.76 3.03
N GLU A 476 13.31 43.11 2.06
CA GLU A 476 12.81 42.92 0.69
C GLU A 476 12.35 41.47 0.50
N GLY A 477 11.10 41.29 0.06
CA GLY A 477 10.48 39.99 -0.17
C GLY A 477 9.27 40.07 -1.11
N PHE A 478 9.37 40.89 -2.16
CA PHE A 478 8.27 41.03 -3.12
C PHE A 478 7.98 39.70 -3.84
N GLY A 479 6.72 39.28 -3.82
CA GLY A 479 6.25 37.99 -4.32
C GLY A 479 6.59 36.80 -3.41
N LYS A 480 7.07 37.04 -2.18
CA LYS A 480 7.45 36.03 -1.19
C LYS A 480 6.55 36.08 0.04
N ALA A 481 6.56 34.98 0.80
CA ALA A 481 5.79 34.84 2.04
C ALA A 481 6.67 34.79 3.30
N MET A 482 6.14 35.32 4.40
CA MET A 482 6.65 35.08 5.75
C MET A 482 5.59 34.36 6.58
N ASN A 483 5.97 33.21 7.14
CA ASN A 483 5.13 32.42 8.03
C ASN A 483 5.53 32.72 9.48
N VAL A 484 4.61 33.33 10.21
CA VAL A 484 4.78 33.86 11.56
C VAL A 484 4.08 32.93 12.54
N TYR A 485 4.87 32.17 13.32
CA TYR A 485 4.35 31.21 14.31
C TYR A 485 4.28 31.79 15.73
N GLY A 486 4.82 32.98 15.95
CA GLY A 486 4.79 33.72 17.21
C GLY A 486 4.53 35.22 17.01
N SER A 487 5.30 36.04 17.72
CA SER A 487 5.17 37.49 17.75
C SER A 487 6.00 38.20 16.66
N LEU A 488 5.47 39.26 16.06
CA LEU A 488 6.15 40.05 15.02
C LEU A 488 6.21 41.52 15.41
N GLU A 489 7.42 42.03 15.64
CA GLU A 489 7.67 43.41 16.09
C GLU A 489 8.63 44.14 15.16
N PHE A 490 8.13 45.18 14.48
CA PHE A 490 8.91 46.07 13.63
C PHE A 490 9.32 47.36 14.34
N SER A 491 10.48 47.91 13.96
CA SER A 491 10.83 49.26 14.40
C SER A 491 10.20 50.34 13.52
N SER A 492 9.93 51.51 14.10
CA SER A 492 9.49 52.69 13.35
C SER A 492 10.53 53.22 12.33
N SER A 493 11.76 52.71 12.36
CA SER A 493 12.86 53.19 11.53
C SER A 493 13.15 52.32 10.30
N MET A 494 12.69 51.07 10.29
CA MET A 494 12.87 50.15 9.16
C MET A 494 11.81 50.37 8.07
N SER A 495 12.02 49.72 6.93
CA SER A 495 11.04 49.58 5.87
C SER A 495 10.93 48.11 5.44
N SER A 496 9.75 47.69 5.00
CA SER A 496 9.54 46.34 4.46
C SER A 496 8.78 46.40 3.13
N ASN A 497 9.01 45.40 2.30
CA ASN A 497 8.34 45.17 1.03
C ASN A 497 8.18 43.65 0.84
N VAL A 498 7.32 43.05 1.67
CA VAL A 498 7.00 41.62 1.64
C VAL A 498 5.56 41.46 1.19
N SER A 499 5.30 40.52 0.28
CA SER A 499 3.95 40.35 -0.29
C SER A 499 2.97 39.69 0.66
N ASP A 500 3.36 38.63 1.37
CA ASP A 500 2.42 37.83 2.17
C ASP A 500 2.96 37.60 3.59
N PHE A 501 2.14 37.92 4.59
CA PHE A 501 2.39 37.61 6.01
C PHE A 501 1.31 36.61 6.47
N ASN A 502 1.72 35.38 6.76
CA ASN A 502 0.84 34.32 7.21
C ASN A 502 1.03 34.13 8.72
N PHE A 503 0.04 34.54 9.51
CA PHE A 503 0.00 34.42 10.96
C PHE A 503 -0.62 33.07 11.35
N LEU A 504 0.24 32.16 11.84
CA LEU A 504 -0.01 30.72 11.96
C LEU A 504 0.06 30.18 13.40
N SER A 505 0.34 31.02 14.40
CA SER A 505 0.26 30.65 15.83
C SER A 505 -1.14 30.16 16.25
N GLY A 506 -1.16 29.12 17.08
CA GLY A 506 -2.32 28.70 17.86
C GLY A 506 -2.49 29.47 19.17
N GLU A 507 -1.49 30.28 19.54
CA GLU A 507 -1.40 30.96 20.83
C GLU A 507 -1.74 32.46 20.75
N SER A 508 -1.63 33.17 21.88
CA SER A 508 -1.82 34.62 21.95
C SER A 508 -0.51 35.36 21.76
N GLU A 509 -0.41 36.13 20.69
CA GLU A 509 0.81 36.76 20.20
C GLU A 509 0.68 38.28 20.03
N ILE A 510 1.80 38.92 19.71
CA ILE A 510 1.90 40.35 19.44
C ILE A 510 2.14 40.58 17.94
N PHE A 511 1.48 41.61 17.40
CA PHE A 511 1.87 42.20 16.13
C PHE A 511 2.07 43.71 16.31
N ASP A 512 3.30 44.18 16.14
CA ASP A 512 3.64 45.60 16.11
C ASP A 512 4.20 45.98 14.74
N PRO A 513 3.44 46.66 13.85
CA PRO A 513 3.96 47.15 12.58
C PRO A 513 5.00 48.27 12.75
N GLY A 514 5.16 48.83 13.96
CA GLY A 514 6.15 49.87 14.30
C GLY A 514 5.78 51.27 13.81
N TYR A 515 5.05 51.39 12.70
CA TYR A 515 4.51 52.65 12.17
C TYR A 515 3.33 52.40 11.21
N VAL A 516 2.56 53.47 10.93
CA VAL A 516 1.25 53.37 10.27
C VAL A 516 1.25 52.86 8.84
N ASP A 517 2.38 52.88 8.12
CA ASP A 517 2.46 52.48 6.70
C ASP A 517 3.23 51.14 6.52
N SER A 518 3.40 50.37 7.59
CA SER A 518 4.09 49.08 7.62
C SER A 518 3.08 47.93 7.80
N PRO A 519 3.27 46.73 7.21
CA PRO A 519 4.38 46.33 6.35
C PRO A 519 4.35 46.87 4.91
N GLY A 520 3.34 47.66 4.56
CA GLY A 520 3.25 48.34 3.26
C GLY A 520 1.96 48.05 2.51
N LEU A 521 1.60 48.97 1.60
CA LEU A 521 0.33 49.05 0.84
C LEU A 521 0.04 47.87 -0.13
N ASN A 522 0.97 46.93 -0.30
CA ASN A 522 0.80 45.77 -1.18
C ASN A 522 0.98 44.44 -0.42
N SER A 523 0.90 44.47 0.92
CA SER A 523 1.07 43.30 1.76
C SER A 523 -0.30 42.66 2.06
N HIS A 524 -0.38 41.34 1.99
CA HIS A 524 -1.53 40.58 2.46
C HIS A 524 -1.24 40.03 3.85
N LEU A 525 -2.15 40.29 4.80
CA LEU A 525 -2.07 39.74 6.16
C LEU A 525 -3.11 38.63 6.28
N ASN A 526 -2.65 37.38 6.37
CA ASN A 526 -3.48 36.19 6.44
C ASN A 526 -3.41 35.60 7.85
N PHE A 527 -4.53 35.53 8.56
CA PHE A 527 -4.59 34.93 9.90
C PHE A 527 -5.30 33.58 9.84
N SER A 528 -4.57 32.48 10.06
CA SER A 528 -5.09 31.12 9.91
C SER A 528 -4.61 30.11 10.97
N GLY A 529 -3.83 30.55 11.97
CA GLY A 529 -3.28 29.68 13.01
C GLY A 529 -4.24 29.23 14.12
N GLY A 530 -5.42 29.82 14.24
CA GLY A 530 -6.38 29.54 15.32
C GLY A 530 -6.14 30.34 16.61
N GLY A 531 -4.95 30.92 16.79
CA GLY A 531 -4.60 31.83 17.88
C GLY A 531 -5.10 33.26 17.71
N SER A 532 -4.52 34.19 18.47
CA SER A 532 -4.88 35.62 18.41
C SER A 532 -3.67 36.53 18.41
N TRP A 533 -3.73 37.65 17.68
CA TRP A 533 -2.68 38.66 17.65
C TRP A 533 -3.19 39.99 18.18
N THR A 534 -2.46 40.55 19.15
CA THR A 534 -2.73 41.87 19.69
C THR A 534 -1.93 42.91 18.91
N LEU A 535 -2.65 43.76 18.18
CA LEU A 535 -2.05 44.87 17.45
C LEU A 535 -1.61 45.98 18.42
N GLN A 536 -0.32 46.34 18.40
CA GLN A 536 0.23 47.36 19.32
C GLN A 536 0.35 48.77 18.74
N SER A 537 0.45 48.90 17.41
CA SER A 537 0.54 50.18 16.70
C SER A 537 -0.53 50.31 15.60
N GLY A 538 -0.75 51.53 15.13
CA GLY A 538 -1.65 51.75 13.99
C GLY A 538 -1.15 51.04 12.73
N LEU A 539 -2.07 50.50 11.94
CA LEU A 539 -1.81 49.71 10.74
C LEU A 539 -2.57 50.30 9.55
N THR A 540 -1.88 50.47 8.42
CA THR A 540 -2.47 50.77 7.10
C THR A 540 -1.94 49.73 6.13
N VAL A 541 -2.86 48.94 5.56
CA VAL A 541 -2.59 47.92 4.53
C VAL A 541 -3.43 48.21 3.30
#